data_AF-A0A8B8E8Q5-F1
#
_entry.id   AF-A0A8B8E8Q5-F1
#
_cell.length_a   1.000
_cell.length_b   1.000
_cell.length_c   1.000
_cell.angle_alpha   90.00
_cell.angle_beta   90.00
_cell.angle_gamma   90.00
#
_symmetry.space_group_name_H-M   'P 1'
#
loop_
_entity.id
_entity.type
_entity.pdbx_description
1 polymer ?
#
loop_
_entity_poly.entity_id
_entity_poly.type
_entity_poly.pdbx_seq_one_letter_code
_entity_poly.pdbx_strand_id
1 'polypeptide(L)'
;MDGCMSVLFLLSLLFVGLTAERRFIDFQPGYEYVYSFSGYTDVKELGKFLVNAKVGYTNIGQRSEGQELLLKVHHFIFSSAKDSNIRGAELDYSKWFSFIISGNGRVVQVFHTVGEDAEVVATKKGFAALFASRLHDKDEVPGLVKDDIFTYNVTENGQEGEHNATYTVSKSDTGLKFQKIRHKHPVSNARATYLKNLYYHDSLKTLHKIEISEDFKSPKSPPGFDPYFGMRKVPSANDIGITATPEMSYTSQTELTFLVREQMKERWKRPVISLVSDGLEIRQIEEKLEMYKNFSKVKEDMYGNITCLLHHKDATIFGKCFQNLVRILKQLSPDNLSKVAEQHFINYNKQTELGKEVSGYILDAFGVIGSKATQNLMALKIIRTRNPSEDLIKRMAIHIIAKAEAPSELLLRSLEGVVFRAERNPELFYKGEVHSRLVLTLGSVCQKLKRQGQVERAQRIINRLHDQLGVHDPWKYRMKRSLMTEEQQTLYDQGRVLVLEALGNAGLDHSYHYIVSHINSTNSPWVKRAACHALRKYEQKQARK
;
A
#
# COMPACT_ATOMS: atom_id res chain seq x y z
N MET A 1 27.28 37.63 -56.15
CA MET A 1 26.39 36.61 -55.53
C MET A 1 26.67 36.64 -54.02
N ASP A 2 26.58 37.83 -53.41
CA ASP A 2 27.25 38.09 -52.11
C ASP A 2 26.31 38.71 -51.06
N GLY A 3 25.00 38.59 -51.27
CA GLY A 3 23.99 39.13 -50.35
C GLY A 3 23.31 38.09 -49.45
N CYS A 4 23.46 36.78 -49.74
CA CYS A 4 22.65 35.75 -49.09
C CYS A 4 23.32 35.08 -47.88
N MET A 5 24.66 35.13 -47.78
CA MET A 5 25.41 34.48 -46.68
C MET A 5 25.40 35.29 -45.37
N SER A 6 25.32 36.63 -45.43
CA SER A 6 25.28 37.46 -44.21
C SER A 6 23.95 37.40 -43.48
N VAL A 7 22.83 37.20 -44.19
CA VAL A 7 21.49 37.17 -43.57
C VAL A 7 21.24 35.86 -42.83
N LEU A 8 21.75 34.73 -43.35
CA LEU A 8 21.66 33.43 -42.67
C LEU A 8 22.55 33.35 -41.43
N PHE A 9 23.72 34.00 -41.43
CA PHE A 9 24.59 34.05 -40.24
C PHE A 9 23.98 34.93 -39.13
N LEU A 10 23.35 36.06 -39.47
CA LEU A 10 22.62 36.91 -38.51
C LEU A 10 21.35 36.24 -37.97
N LEU A 11 20.61 35.48 -38.78
CA LEU A 11 19.46 34.70 -38.31
C LEU A 11 19.86 33.52 -37.41
N SER A 12 21.04 32.93 -37.61
CA SER A 12 21.57 31.89 -36.70
C SER A 12 22.06 32.45 -35.35
N LEU A 13 22.45 33.74 -35.29
CA LEU A 13 22.80 34.42 -34.05
C LEU A 13 21.57 34.91 -33.26
N LEU A 14 20.44 35.16 -33.93
CA LEU A 14 19.17 35.58 -33.30
C LEU A 14 18.39 34.43 -32.65
N PHE A 15 18.69 33.16 -32.96
CA PHE A 15 18.10 31.98 -32.30
C PHE A 15 18.93 31.42 -31.13
N VAL A 16 20.02 32.10 -30.72
CA VAL A 16 20.77 31.80 -29.48
C VAL A 16 20.18 32.55 -28.27
N GLY A 17 18.98 33.10 -28.39
CA GLY A 17 18.08 33.31 -27.26
C GLY A 17 17.49 31.98 -26.77
N LEU A 18 18.33 30.94 -26.59
CA LEU A 18 17.98 29.83 -25.71
C LEU A 18 17.70 30.47 -24.36
N THR A 19 16.44 30.50 -23.94
CA THR A 19 16.05 30.82 -22.57
C THR A 19 16.89 29.92 -21.67
N ALA A 20 17.98 30.47 -21.13
CA ALA A 20 18.86 29.73 -20.27
C ALA A 20 18.04 29.40 -19.03
N GLU A 21 17.62 28.14 -18.89
CA GLU A 21 17.02 27.65 -17.65
C GLU A 21 17.92 28.09 -16.49
N ARG A 22 17.36 28.91 -15.61
CA ARG A 22 18.04 29.44 -14.45
C ARG A 22 18.30 28.27 -13.52
N ARG A 23 19.57 28.04 -13.22
CA ARG A 23 19.99 26.95 -12.31
C ARG A 23 19.92 27.47 -10.88
N PHE A 24 19.00 26.93 -10.10
CA PHE A 24 18.82 27.24 -8.67
C PHE A 24 19.61 26.31 -7.75
N ILE A 25 20.09 25.19 -8.29
CA ILE A 25 20.94 24.24 -7.60
C ILE A 25 22.24 24.09 -8.40
N ASP A 26 23.30 24.72 -7.90
CA ASP A 26 24.65 24.60 -8.46
C ASP A 26 25.68 24.42 -7.34
N PHE A 27 26.05 23.16 -7.09
CA PHE A 27 27.15 22.81 -6.18
C PHE A 27 28.47 22.85 -6.92
N GLN A 28 29.36 23.77 -6.54
CA GLN A 28 30.66 23.92 -7.21
C GLN A 28 31.57 22.71 -6.94
N PRO A 29 32.22 22.15 -7.98
CA PRO A 29 33.22 21.11 -7.80
C PRO A 29 34.38 21.56 -6.90
N GLY A 30 34.94 20.63 -6.13
CA GLY A 30 36.08 20.91 -5.24
C GLY A 30 35.70 21.52 -3.89
N TYR A 31 34.40 21.63 -3.59
CA TYR A 31 33.91 22.08 -2.29
C TYR A 31 32.91 21.08 -1.68
N GLU A 32 32.94 20.94 -0.36
CA GLU A 32 31.88 20.31 0.43
C GLU A 32 30.98 21.41 1.02
N TYR A 33 29.69 21.32 0.77
CA TYR A 33 28.69 22.22 1.32
C TYR A 33 28.06 21.56 2.53
N VAL A 34 28.34 22.12 3.71
CA VAL A 34 27.99 21.54 5.00
C VAL A 34 26.74 22.21 5.55
N TYR A 35 25.77 21.40 5.97
CA TYR A 35 24.49 21.83 6.50
C TYR A 35 24.23 21.22 7.89
N SER A 36 23.53 21.97 8.73
CA SER A 36 22.87 21.48 9.94
C SER A 36 21.43 21.12 9.62
N PHE A 37 20.99 19.95 10.04
CA PHE A 37 19.61 19.52 9.99
C PHE A 37 19.08 19.37 11.41
N SER A 38 17.92 19.96 11.68
CA SER A 38 17.20 19.77 12.95
C SER A 38 15.72 19.57 12.65
N GLY A 39 15.06 18.72 13.43
CA GLY A 39 13.65 18.47 13.23
C GLY A 39 13.02 17.72 14.38
N TYR A 40 11.70 17.73 14.39
CA TYR A 40 10.92 16.92 15.29
C TYR A 40 9.69 16.34 14.61
N THR A 41 9.21 15.24 15.17
CA THR A 41 7.92 14.65 14.83
C THR A 41 7.20 14.34 16.15
N ASP A 42 6.05 14.97 16.36
CA ASP A 42 5.16 14.67 17.48
C ASP A 42 4.07 13.73 17.00
N VAL A 43 4.16 12.48 17.45
CA VAL A 43 3.18 11.44 17.12
C VAL A 43 2.21 11.32 18.28
N LYS A 44 0.92 11.50 17.98
CA LYS A 44 -0.14 11.41 18.98
C LYS A 44 -0.02 10.09 19.75
N GLU A 45 -0.10 10.17 21.08
CA GLU A 45 0.02 9.05 22.04
C GLU A 45 1.41 8.41 22.18
N LEU A 46 2.32 8.53 21.19
CA LEU A 46 3.70 8.04 21.29
C LEU A 46 4.69 9.11 21.80
N GLY A 47 4.40 10.38 21.53
CA GLY A 47 5.19 11.54 21.96
C GLY A 47 6.09 12.11 20.86
N LYS A 48 7.00 12.98 21.29
CA LYS A 48 7.84 13.80 20.41
C LYS A 48 9.22 13.17 20.21
N PHE A 49 9.58 12.96 18.96
CA PHE A 49 10.89 12.47 18.52
C PHE A 49 11.67 13.62 17.90
N LEU A 50 12.97 13.67 18.18
CA LEU A 50 13.89 14.72 17.77
C LEU A 50 14.98 14.13 16.89
N VAL A 51 15.32 14.84 15.82
CA VAL A 51 16.41 14.48 14.91
C VAL A 51 17.32 15.67 14.75
N ASN A 52 18.62 15.45 14.96
CA ASN A 52 19.66 16.43 14.64
C ASN A 52 20.76 15.76 13.84
N ALA A 53 21.20 16.39 12.76
CA ALA A 53 22.28 15.85 11.94
C ALA A 53 23.16 16.95 11.36
N LYS A 54 24.41 16.60 11.05
CA LYS A 54 25.31 17.41 10.24
C LYS A 54 25.62 16.64 8.97
N VAL A 55 25.27 17.22 7.83
CA VAL A 55 25.37 16.55 6.53
C VAL A 55 26.16 17.42 5.54
N GLY A 56 26.93 16.78 4.67
CA GLY A 56 27.73 17.43 3.65
C GLY A 56 27.37 16.94 2.25
N TYR A 57 27.37 17.86 1.29
CA TYR A 57 27.12 17.59 -0.12
C TYR A 57 28.30 18.04 -0.97
N THR A 58 28.86 17.13 -1.74
CA THR A 58 30.02 17.41 -2.61
C THR A 58 29.70 17.04 -4.03
N ASN A 59 29.90 17.97 -4.98
CA ASN A 59 29.79 17.65 -6.41
C ASN A 59 30.98 16.81 -6.86
N ILE A 60 30.70 15.57 -7.27
CA ILE A 60 31.70 14.58 -7.69
C ILE A 60 31.72 14.35 -9.20
N GLY A 61 30.83 14.98 -9.95
CA GLY A 61 30.78 14.87 -11.40
C GLY A 61 29.57 15.52 -12.03
N GLN A 62 29.69 15.83 -13.32
CA GLN A 62 28.57 16.26 -14.17
C GLN A 62 28.07 15.07 -15.00
N ARG A 63 26.76 14.91 -15.07
CA ARG A 63 26.04 13.91 -15.87
C ARG A 63 25.14 14.63 -16.87
N SER A 64 24.65 13.91 -17.87
CA SER A 64 23.71 14.45 -18.86
C SER A 64 22.46 15.05 -18.24
N GLU A 65 22.04 14.56 -17.07
CA GLU A 65 20.79 14.96 -16.41
C GLU A 65 21.00 15.90 -15.20
N GLY A 66 22.25 16.22 -14.85
CA GLY A 66 22.55 17.07 -13.69
C GLY A 66 23.89 16.80 -13.00
N GLN A 67 24.04 17.33 -11.79
CA GLN A 67 25.21 17.14 -10.92
C GLN A 67 25.07 15.84 -10.13
N GLU A 68 26.11 15.02 -10.08
CA GLU A 68 26.20 13.90 -9.14
C GLU A 68 26.78 14.41 -7.81
N LEU A 69 25.99 14.35 -6.74
CA LEU A 69 26.37 14.79 -5.40
C LEU A 69 26.65 13.57 -4.52
N LEU A 70 27.80 13.57 -3.84
CA LEU A 70 28.10 12.67 -2.72
C LEU A 70 27.48 13.24 -1.45
N LEU A 71 26.69 12.43 -0.74
CA LEU A 71 26.14 12.76 0.58
C LEU A 71 27.01 12.14 1.66
N LYS A 72 27.46 12.95 2.61
CA LYS A 72 28.16 12.51 3.82
C LYS A 72 27.37 12.89 5.06
N VAL A 73 27.07 11.92 5.92
CA VAL A 73 26.47 12.17 7.24
C VAL A 73 27.62 12.21 8.25
N HIS A 74 27.98 13.39 8.73
CA HIS A 74 29.07 13.59 9.70
C HIS A 74 28.62 13.26 11.12
N HIS A 75 27.36 13.58 11.43
CA HIS A 75 26.78 13.37 12.75
C HIS A 75 25.28 13.15 12.60
N PHE A 76 24.72 12.23 13.39
CA PHE A 76 23.29 11.95 13.43
C PHE A 76 22.89 11.58 14.86
N ILE A 77 21.91 12.27 15.39
CA ILE A 77 21.27 12.01 16.68
C ILE A 77 19.78 11.87 16.43
N PHE A 78 19.24 10.75 16.89
CA PHE A 78 17.81 10.53 17.07
C PHE A 78 17.55 10.33 18.56
N SER A 79 16.55 11.02 19.11
CA SER A 79 16.16 10.89 20.51
C SER A 79 14.66 11.06 20.70
N SER A 80 14.12 10.49 21.79
CA SER A 80 12.78 10.82 22.27
C SER A 80 12.84 11.97 23.27
N ALA A 81 11.89 12.89 23.21
CA ALA A 81 11.78 13.97 24.19
C ALA A 81 11.49 13.45 25.61
N LYS A 82 10.94 12.24 25.74
CA LYS A 82 10.66 11.58 27.04
C LYS A 82 11.79 10.67 27.51
N ASP A 83 12.64 10.21 26.59
CA ASP A 83 13.72 9.27 26.90
C ASP A 83 14.93 9.56 26.02
N SER A 84 15.94 10.20 26.62
CA SER A 84 17.22 10.52 25.99
C SER A 84 18.10 9.30 25.73
N ASN A 85 17.76 8.13 26.30
CA ASN A 85 18.49 6.88 26.09
C ASN A 85 18.03 6.09 24.87
N ILE A 86 16.92 6.49 24.21
CA ILE A 86 16.61 6.01 22.86
C ILE A 86 17.58 6.69 21.90
N ARG A 87 18.84 6.28 21.94
CA ARG A 87 19.75 6.49 20.82
C ARG A 87 19.19 5.63 19.70
N GLY A 88 18.90 6.24 18.54
CA GLY A 88 18.82 5.44 17.32
C GLY A 88 20.00 4.46 17.32
N ALA A 89 19.76 3.19 16.97
CA ALA A 89 20.80 2.16 16.96
C ALA A 89 22.11 2.73 16.38
N GLU A 90 23.29 2.23 16.79
CA GLU A 90 24.56 2.63 16.19
C GLU A 90 24.56 2.31 14.68
N LEU A 91 23.94 3.20 13.90
CA LEU A 91 23.71 3.05 12.49
C LEU A 91 24.95 3.58 11.78
N ASP A 92 25.57 2.71 11.00
CA ASP A 92 26.76 3.06 10.23
C ASP A 92 26.37 3.81 8.95
N TYR A 93 26.53 5.13 8.98
CA TYR A 93 26.32 6.00 7.81
C TYR A 93 27.55 6.14 6.90
N SER A 94 28.68 5.50 7.21
CA SER A 94 29.97 5.71 6.50
C SER A 94 29.99 5.22 5.05
N LYS A 95 29.09 4.28 4.71
CA LYS A 95 29.00 3.68 3.36
C LYS A 95 28.61 4.71 2.29
N TRP A 96 29.00 4.41 1.05
CA TRP A 96 28.83 5.32 -0.07
C TRP A 96 27.35 5.58 -0.39
N PHE A 97 26.98 6.85 -0.54
CA PHE A 97 25.69 7.28 -1.08
C PHE A 97 25.85 8.53 -1.95
N SER A 98 25.43 8.47 -3.21
CA SER A 98 25.42 9.61 -4.13
C SER A 98 24.10 9.71 -4.89
N PHE A 99 23.77 10.87 -5.41
CA PHE A 99 22.54 11.08 -6.19
C PHE A 99 22.73 12.12 -7.29
N ILE A 100 21.98 11.98 -8.38
CA ILE A 100 21.99 12.92 -9.50
C ILE A 100 20.86 13.93 -9.32
N ILE A 101 21.19 15.22 -9.32
CA ILE A 101 20.24 16.33 -9.19
C ILE A 101 20.42 17.34 -10.33
N SER A 102 19.31 17.75 -10.95
CA SER A 102 19.32 18.78 -12.00
C SER A 102 19.42 20.20 -11.41
N GLY A 103 19.65 21.20 -12.25
CA GLY A 103 19.75 22.60 -11.85
C GLY A 103 18.46 23.19 -11.25
N ASN A 104 17.29 22.58 -11.52
CA ASN A 104 16.01 22.93 -10.90
C ASN A 104 15.63 22.04 -9.71
N GLY A 105 16.53 21.13 -9.29
CA GLY A 105 16.34 20.31 -8.09
C GLY A 105 15.64 18.97 -8.27
N ARG A 106 15.45 18.50 -9.50
CA ARG A 106 14.91 17.15 -9.75
C ARG A 106 15.98 16.11 -9.43
N VAL A 107 15.74 15.27 -8.44
CA VAL A 107 16.58 14.09 -8.17
C VAL A 107 16.18 12.98 -9.12
N VAL A 108 17.11 12.55 -9.97
CA VAL A 108 16.83 11.57 -11.03
C VAL A 108 17.08 10.15 -10.56
N GLN A 109 18.18 9.95 -9.84
CA GLN A 109 18.66 8.62 -9.47
C GLN A 109 19.53 8.72 -8.22
N VAL A 110 19.49 7.66 -7.40
CA VAL A 110 20.39 7.50 -6.25
C VAL A 110 21.25 6.25 -6.42
N PHE A 111 22.42 6.28 -5.80
CA PHE A 111 23.39 5.19 -5.76
C PHE A 111 23.79 4.92 -4.32
N HIS A 112 23.73 3.66 -3.89
CA HIS A 112 24.14 3.28 -2.54
C HIS A 112 24.85 1.93 -2.53
N THR A 113 25.48 1.60 -1.40
CA THR A 113 26.26 0.36 -1.26
C THR A 113 25.32 -0.85 -1.19
N VAL A 114 25.71 -1.96 -1.83
CA VAL A 114 24.94 -3.22 -1.76
C VAL A 114 24.91 -3.75 -0.33
N GLY A 115 23.72 -4.16 0.15
CA GLY A 115 23.55 -4.71 1.49
C GLY A 115 23.72 -3.71 2.63
N GLU A 116 23.72 -2.40 2.34
CA GLU A 116 23.56 -1.37 3.36
C GLU A 116 22.21 -1.49 4.06
N ASP A 117 22.14 -1.10 5.33
CA ASP A 117 20.90 -1.23 6.09
C ASP A 117 19.80 -0.33 5.48
N ALA A 118 18.60 -0.87 5.35
CA ALA A 118 17.49 -0.20 4.69
C ALA A 118 17.07 1.09 5.42
N GLU A 119 17.19 1.15 6.74
CA GLU A 119 16.91 2.36 7.53
C GLU A 119 17.95 3.46 7.26
N VAL A 120 19.22 3.07 7.11
CA VAL A 120 20.31 3.99 6.75
C VAL A 120 20.11 4.54 5.34
N VAL A 121 19.79 3.68 4.38
CA VAL A 121 19.50 4.09 3.00
C VAL A 121 18.27 5.00 2.96
N ALA A 122 17.20 4.69 3.69
CA ALA A 122 16.00 5.53 3.77
C ALA A 122 16.30 6.91 4.35
N THR A 123 17.12 6.98 5.40
CA THR A 123 17.55 8.24 6.01
C THR A 123 18.39 9.09 5.04
N LYS A 124 19.32 8.46 4.32
CA LYS A 124 20.13 9.14 3.28
C LYS A 124 19.28 9.62 2.10
N LYS A 125 18.29 8.85 1.66
CA LYS A 125 17.27 9.29 0.70
C LYS A 125 16.48 10.48 1.23
N GLY A 126 16.11 10.49 2.52
CA GLY A 126 15.47 11.62 3.19
C GLY A 126 16.29 12.91 3.09
N PHE A 127 17.61 12.84 3.34
CA PHE A 127 18.50 14.00 3.17
C PHE A 127 18.59 14.47 1.71
N ALA A 128 18.68 13.55 0.73
CA ALA A 128 18.63 13.91 -0.68
C ALA A 128 17.28 14.55 -1.07
N ALA A 129 16.18 14.09 -0.49
CA ALA A 129 14.83 14.61 -0.72
C ALA A 129 14.62 16.04 -0.22
N LEU A 130 15.47 16.54 0.69
CA LEU A 130 15.46 17.94 1.11
C LEU A 130 15.71 18.88 -0.08
N PHE A 131 16.53 18.51 -1.05
CA PHE A 131 16.75 19.30 -2.27
C PHE A 131 15.76 18.97 -3.39
N ALA A 132 15.08 17.82 -3.33
CA ALA A 132 14.13 17.39 -4.36
C ALA A 132 13.00 18.42 -4.56
N SER A 133 12.94 18.97 -5.77
CA SER A 133 12.02 20.02 -6.19
C SER A 133 11.99 20.18 -7.71
N ARG A 134 11.09 21.04 -8.22
CA ARG A 134 11.13 21.57 -9.60
C ARG A 134 11.05 23.09 -9.58
N LEU A 135 12.18 23.72 -9.30
CA LEU A 135 12.31 25.18 -9.15
C LEU A 135 12.34 25.86 -10.52
N HIS A 136 11.40 26.76 -10.75
CA HIS A 136 11.28 27.53 -11.98
C HIS A 136 11.13 29.02 -11.71
N ASP A 137 11.72 29.83 -12.60
CA ASP A 137 11.44 31.27 -12.68
C ASP A 137 10.20 31.55 -13.55
N LYS A 138 9.67 32.76 -13.46
CA LYS A 138 8.44 33.22 -14.14
C LYS A 138 8.47 33.08 -15.66
N ASP A 139 9.66 33.05 -16.25
CA ASP A 139 9.88 33.03 -17.70
C ASP A 139 10.13 31.60 -18.24
N GLU A 140 10.18 30.58 -17.38
CA GLU A 140 10.51 29.19 -17.77
C GLU A 140 9.28 28.30 -17.95
N VAL A 141 8.22 28.54 -17.18
CA VAL A 141 7.02 27.70 -17.17
C VAL A 141 5.75 28.54 -17.11
N PRO A 142 4.63 28.05 -17.66
CA PRO A 142 3.34 28.73 -17.50
C PRO A 142 2.95 28.85 -16.03
N GLY A 143 2.51 30.03 -15.62
CA GLY A 143 2.03 30.28 -14.27
C GLY A 143 1.33 31.64 -14.13
N LEU A 144 0.88 31.94 -12.93
CA LEU A 144 0.18 33.17 -12.59
C LEU A 144 1.15 34.12 -11.88
N VAL A 145 1.23 35.37 -12.34
CA VAL A 145 1.99 36.43 -11.67
C VAL A 145 1.01 37.43 -11.08
N LYS A 146 1.13 37.69 -9.77
CA LYS A 146 0.34 38.71 -9.06
C LYS A 146 1.20 39.34 -7.98
N ASP A 147 1.27 40.67 -7.94
CA ASP A 147 1.99 41.42 -6.89
C ASP A 147 3.45 40.94 -6.68
N ASP A 148 4.21 40.75 -7.77
CA ASP A 148 5.57 40.17 -7.79
C ASP A 148 5.71 38.74 -7.25
N ILE A 149 4.59 38.04 -7.07
CA ILE A 149 4.54 36.63 -6.69
C ILE A 149 4.22 35.80 -7.93
N PHE A 150 5.05 34.80 -8.21
CA PHE A 150 4.85 33.86 -9.31
C PHE A 150 4.39 32.49 -8.78
N THR A 151 3.29 31.97 -9.30
CA THR A 151 2.72 30.69 -8.89
C THR A 151 2.56 29.74 -10.07
N TYR A 152 3.04 28.51 -9.93
CA TYR A 152 2.94 27.47 -10.97
C TYR A 152 2.66 26.10 -10.38
N ASN A 153 2.16 25.19 -11.22
CA ASN A 153 1.82 23.83 -10.83
C ASN A 153 2.71 22.83 -11.58
N VAL A 154 3.15 21.78 -10.89
CA VAL A 154 3.97 20.72 -11.46
C VAL A 154 3.53 19.35 -10.96
N THR A 155 3.77 18.33 -11.78
CA THR A 155 3.80 16.93 -11.35
C THR A 155 5.25 16.50 -11.17
N GLU A 156 5.58 15.95 -10.02
CA GLU A 156 6.95 15.56 -9.68
C GLU A 156 6.98 14.26 -8.87
N ASN A 157 8.16 13.64 -8.83
CA ASN A 157 8.40 12.41 -8.09
C ASN A 157 9.29 12.73 -6.88
N GLY A 158 8.81 12.44 -5.67
CA GLY A 158 9.53 12.69 -4.42
C GLY A 158 9.79 11.40 -3.63
N GLN A 159 10.17 11.55 -2.36
CA GLN A 159 10.42 10.40 -1.46
C GLN A 159 9.18 9.50 -1.24
N GLU A 160 7.98 10.03 -1.49
CA GLU A 160 6.70 9.34 -1.34
C GLU A 160 6.09 8.88 -2.68
N GLY A 161 6.81 9.06 -3.78
CA GLY A 161 6.31 8.79 -5.13
C GLY A 161 5.80 10.03 -5.86
N GLU A 162 5.05 9.79 -6.94
CA GLU A 162 4.53 10.83 -7.85
C GLU A 162 3.37 11.61 -7.21
N HIS A 163 3.43 12.93 -7.29
CA HIS A 163 2.42 13.84 -6.76
C HIS A 163 2.36 15.14 -7.55
N ASN A 164 1.25 15.86 -7.37
CA ASN A 164 1.11 17.23 -7.86
C ASN A 164 1.52 18.21 -6.77
N ALA A 165 2.15 19.31 -7.15
CA ALA A 165 2.54 20.38 -6.24
C ALA A 165 2.27 21.75 -6.86
N THR A 166 1.98 22.72 -6.00
CA THR A 166 1.97 24.15 -6.34
C THR A 166 3.19 24.80 -5.73
N TYR A 167 3.87 25.62 -6.52
CA TYR A 167 4.97 26.45 -6.09
C TYR A 167 4.57 27.91 -6.14
N THR A 168 4.97 28.67 -5.12
CA THR A 168 4.85 30.12 -5.05
C THR A 168 6.24 30.71 -4.84
N VAL A 169 6.66 31.60 -5.74
CA VAL A 169 7.97 32.23 -5.74
C VAL A 169 7.81 33.68 -5.31
N SER A 170 8.60 34.09 -4.32
CA SER A 170 8.68 35.46 -3.85
C SER A 170 10.14 35.87 -3.63
N LYS A 171 10.41 37.17 -3.53
CA LYS A 171 11.74 37.65 -3.11
C LYS A 171 12.00 37.28 -1.65
N SER A 172 13.27 37.11 -1.32
CA SER A 172 13.80 36.96 0.05
C SER A 172 15.04 37.84 0.22
N ASP A 173 15.49 38.04 1.46
CA ASP A 173 16.65 38.89 1.76
C ASP A 173 17.95 38.46 1.07
N THR A 174 18.06 37.18 0.72
CA THR A 174 19.26 36.56 0.12
C THR A 174 19.09 36.16 -1.35
N GLY A 175 17.90 36.33 -1.91
CA GLY A 175 17.58 35.97 -3.28
C GLY A 175 16.08 35.66 -3.46
N LEU A 176 15.75 34.38 -3.60
CA LEU A 176 14.38 33.91 -3.83
C LEU A 176 13.92 32.94 -2.75
N LYS A 177 12.63 32.96 -2.46
CA LYS A 177 11.93 31.96 -1.66
C LYS A 177 10.95 31.21 -2.56
N PHE A 178 11.08 29.89 -2.57
CA PHE A 178 10.14 28.99 -3.20
C PHE A 178 9.32 28.30 -2.11
N GLN A 179 8.00 28.46 -2.14
CA GLN A 179 7.08 27.77 -1.25
C GLN A 179 6.35 26.69 -2.03
N LYS A 180 6.61 25.43 -1.70
CA LYS A 180 5.95 24.25 -2.26
C LYS A 180 4.82 23.79 -1.34
N ILE A 181 3.65 23.59 -1.92
CA ILE A 181 2.51 22.88 -1.32
C ILE A 181 2.29 21.59 -2.11
N ARG A 182 2.37 20.45 -1.44
CA ARG A 182 2.05 19.15 -2.06
C ARG A 182 0.55 18.90 -1.98
N HIS A 183 -0.03 18.47 -3.10
CA HIS A 183 -1.43 18.07 -3.19
C HIS A 183 -1.58 16.57 -3.05
N LYS A 184 -2.50 16.17 -2.18
CA LYS A 184 -2.81 14.77 -1.83
C LYS A 184 -1.66 14.08 -1.07
N HIS A 185 -2.00 12.94 -0.48
CA HIS A 185 -1.07 12.07 0.24
C HIS A 185 -1.17 10.66 -0.36
N PRO A 186 -0.08 9.85 -0.38
CA PRO A 186 -0.12 8.48 -0.91
C PRO A 186 -1.17 7.60 -0.22
N VAL A 187 -1.40 7.84 1.08
CA VAL A 187 -2.47 7.16 1.85
C VAL A 187 -3.83 7.70 1.43
N SER A 188 -4.62 6.85 0.77
CA SER A 188 -5.98 7.18 0.33
C SER A 188 -6.88 7.59 1.50
N ASN A 189 -7.64 8.67 1.32
CA ASN A 189 -8.57 9.25 2.31
C ASN A 189 -7.90 9.80 3.59
N ALA A 190 -6.57 9.91 3.64
CA ALA A 190 -5.90 10.59 4.73
C ALA A 190 -6.10 12.11 4.64
N ARG A 191 -6.11 12.79 5.78
CA ARG A 191 -6.01 14.25 5.82
C ARG A 191 -4.56 14.59 6.10
N ALA A 192 -3.89 15.20 5.12
CA ALA A 192 -2.51 15.62 5.28
C ALA A 192 -2.26 17.00 4.67
N THR A 193 -1.38 17.76 5.29
CA THR A 193 -0.86 19.04 4.81
C THR A 193 0.66 18.92 4.73
N TYR A 194 1.24 19.43 3.65
CA TYR A 194 2.69 19.44 3.46
C TYR A 194 3.10 20.77 2.84
N LEU A 195 3.98 21.47 3.54
CA LEU A 195 4.55 22.75 3.15
C LEU A 195 6.06 22.65 3.19
N LYS A 196 6.73 23.09 2.12
CA LYS A 196 8.19 23.15 2.04
C LYS A 196 8.63 24.52 1.54
N ASN A 197 9.35 25.27 2.37
CA ASN A 197 9.98 26.53 1.96
C ASN A 197 11.44 26.25 1.59
N LEU A 198 11.88 26.71 0.41
CA LEU A 198 13.25 26.60 -0.07
C LEU A 198 13.80 28.02 -0.31
N TYR A 199 14.88 28.37 0.37
CA TYR A 199 15.48 29.70 0.28
C TYR A 199 16.77 29.63 -0.53
N TYR A 200 16.71 30.18 -1.74
CA TYR A 200 17.84 30.28 -2.66
C TYR A 200 18.68 31.51 -2.34
N HIS A 201 20.01 31.36 -2.37
CA HIS A 201 20.95 32.44 -2.12
C HIS A 201 21.75 32.79 -3.38
N ASP A 202 21.70 34.04 -3.80
CA ASP A 202 22.28 34.50 -5.07
C ASP A 202 23.79 34.30 -5.18
N SER A 203 24.55 34.56 -4.12
CA SER A 203 26.01 34.33 -4.09
C SER A 203 26.40 32.86 -3.97
N LEU A 204 25.63 32.06 -3.23
CA LEU A 204 25.90 30.63 -3.02
C LEU A 204 25.53 29.79 -4.26
N LYS A 205 24.61 30.29 -5.10
CA LYS A 205 24.05 29.61 -6.27
C LYS A 205 23.36 28.27 -5.95
N THR A 206 22.97 28.08 -4.69
CA THR A 206 22.17 26.95 -4.23
C THR A 206 21.29 27.34 -3.05
N LEU A 207 20.51 26.39 -2.54
CA LEU A 207 19.66 26.58 -1.37
C LEU A 207 20.51 26.66 -0.11
N HIS A 208 20.31 27.71 0.69
CA HIS A 208 21.01 27.90 1.96
C HIS A 208 20.12 27.56 3.16
N LYS A 209 18.79 27.56 2.99
CA LYS A 209 17.85 27.18 4.03
C LYS A 209 16.66 26.42 3.43
N ILE A 210 16.19 25.38 4.09
CA ILE A 210 15.01 24.60 3.72
C ILE A 210 14.19 24.32 4.98
N GLU A 211 12.89 24.61 4.95
CA GLU A 211 11.97 24.36 6.06
C GLU A 211 10.84 23.47 5.56
N ILE A 212 10.46 22.45 6.33
CA ILE A 212 9.33 21.57 6.01
C ILE A 212 8.41 21.52 7.22
N SER A 213 7.11 21.66 6.97
CA SER A 213 6.05 21.41 7.94
C SER A 213 5.08 20.41 7.35
N GLU A 214 4.79 19.35 8.08
CA GLU A 214 3.86 18.30 7.67
C GLU A 214 2.93 17.95 8.81
N ASP A 215 1.63 17.87 8.52
CA ASP A 215 0.65 17.27 9.41
C ASP A 215 -0.04 16.13 8.70
N PHE A 216 -0.25 15.04 9.43
CA PHE A 216 -0.92 13.86 8.92
C PHE A 216 -1.96 13.36 9.92
N LYS A 217 -3.11 12.96 9.40
CA LYS A 217 -4.14 12.22 10.12
C LYS A 217 -4.60 11.04 9.27
N SER A 218 -4.51 9.86 9.86
CA SER A 218 -4.98 8.63 9.26
C SER A 218 -6.45 8.74 8.82
N PRO A 219 -6.84 8.01 7.76
CA PRO A 219 -8.23 8.01 7.31
C PRO A 219 -9.15 7.57 8.45
N LYS A 220 -10.18 8.36 8.74
CA LYS A 220 -11.39 7.85 9.40
C LYS A 220 -12.11 6.96 8.40
N SER A 221 -12.92 6.00 8.86
CA SER A 221 -13.75 5.15 8.00
C SER A 221 -14.26 5.94 6.79
N PRO A 222 -14.07 5.44 5.54
CA PRO A 222 -14.39 6.21 4.35
C PRO A 222 -15.80 6.81 4.44
N PRO A 223 -16.04 8.03 3.93
CA PRO A 223 -17.40 8.57 3.87
C PRO A 223 -18.33 7.56 3.18
N GLY A 224 -19.37 7.11 3.88
CA GLY A 224 -20.29 6.06 3.40
C GLY A 224 -19.92 4.62 3.77
N PHE A 225 -18.81 4.37 4.47
CA PHE A 225 -18.53 3.08 5.10
C PHE A 225 -19.41 2.92 6.34
N ASP A 226 -20.58 2.34 6.14
CA ASP A 226 -21.39 1.75 7.21
C ASP A 226 -21.06 0.25 7.26
N PRO A 227 -20.43 -0.27 8.33
CA PRO A 227 -20.16 -1.71 8.46
C PRO A 227 -21.43 -2.56 8.47
N TYR A 228 -22.59 -1.93 8.66
CA TYR A 228 -23.92 -2.53 8.61
C TYR A 228 -24.67 -2.23 7.31
N PHE A 229 -24.02 -1.61 6.31
CA PHE A 229 -24.64 -1.29 5.03
C PHE A 229 -25.12 -2.57 4.33
N GLY A 230 -26.43 -2.72 4.21
CA GLY A 230 -27.07 -3.90 3.61
C GLY A 230 -27.34 -5.05 4.58
N MET A 231 -27.02 -4.92 5.87
CA MET A 231 -27.51 -5.83 6.90
C MET A 231 -28.92 -5.38 7.36
N ARG A 232 -29.81 -6.34 7.65
CA ARG A 232 -31.06 -6.03 8.39
C ARG A 232 -30.63 -5.32 9.68
N LYS A 233 -31.26 -4.17 10.02
CA LYS A 233 -31.13 -3.57 11.36
C LYS A 233 -31.73 -4.55 12.38
N VAL A 234 -30.93 -5.50 12.83
CA VAL A 234 -31.21 -6.32 14.01
C VAL A 234 -30.66 -5.54 15.18
N PRO A 235 -31.40 -5.39 16.30
CA PRO A 235 -30.81 -4.83 17.52
C PRO A 235 -29.57 -5.67 17.85
N SER A 236 -28.40 -5.04 17.93
CA SER A 236 -27.15 -5.70 18.26
C SER A 236 -27.28 -6.35 19.64
N ALA A 237 -27.34 -7.68 19.69
CA ALA A 237 -27.27 -8.41 20.96
C ALA A 237 -25.89 -8.28 21.62
N ASN A 238 -24.90 -7.83 20.85
CA ASN A 238 -23.63 -7.31 21.34
C ASN A 238 -23.27 -6.14 20.43
N ASP A 239 -23.16 -4.94 20.99
CA ASP A 239 -22.47 -3.85 20.32
C ASP A 239 -21.05 -4.33 20.05
N ILE A 240 -20.79 -4.70 18.79
CA ILE A 240 -19.43 -4.73 18.28
C ILE A 240 -19.04 -3.26 18.35
N GLY A 241 -18.45 -2.88 19.50
CA GLY A 241 -17.88 -1.58 19.71
C GLY A 241 -17.12 -1.27 18.45
N ILE A 242 -17.52 -0.19 17.79
CA ILE A 242 -16.78 0.39 16.68
C ILE A 242 -15.36 0.45 17.22
N THR A 243 -14.52 -0.49 16.82
CA THR A 243 -13.10 -0.48 17.10
C THR A 243 -12.63 0.63 16.19
N ALA A 244 -12.86 1.87 16.64
CA ALA A 244 -12.30 3.04 16.05
C ALA A 244 -10.81 2.75 16.06
N THR A 245 -10.27 2.38 14.91
CA THR A 245 -8.83 2.28 14.71
C THR A 245 -8.27 3.57 15.29
N PRO A 246 -7.39 3.50 16.31
CA PRO A 246 -6.92 4.69 16.98
C PRO A 246 -6.40 5.66 15.92
N GLU A 247 -6.89 6.90 15.98
CA GLU A 247 -6.54 7.93 15.00
C GLU A 247 -5.04 8.20 15.10
N MET A 248 -4.26 7.56 14.23
CA MET A 248 -2.85 7.87 14.09
C MET A 248 -2.75 9.24 13.44
N SER A 249 -2.10 10.16 14.14
CA SER A 249 -1.79 11.48 13.63
C SER A 249 -0.40 11.90 14.08
N TYR A 250 0.30 12.62 13.23
CA TYR A 250 1.55 13.26 13.60
C TYR A 250 1.62 14.68 13.07
N THR A 251 2.45 15.49 13.71
CA THR A 251 2.89 16.80 13.21
C THR A 251 4.41 16.79 13.18
N SER A 252 5.01 17.30 12.12
CA SER A 252 6.45 17.32 11.94
C SER A 252 6.93 18.65 11.40
N GLN A 253 8.04 19.13 11.96
CA GLN A 253 8.74 20.31 11.48
C GLN A 253 10.22 20.00 11.38
N THR A 254 10.83 20.38 10.27
CA THR A 254 12.26 20.17 10.03
C THR A 254 12.88 21.38 9.35
N GLU A 255 14.14 21.66 9.66
CA GLU A 255 14.93 22.73 9.07
C GLU A 255 16.30 22.19 8.65
N LEU A 256 16.75 22.57 7.45
CA LEU A 256 18.11 22.39 6.96
C LEU A 256 18.72 23.78 6.74
N THR A 257 19.85 24.05 7.36
CA THR A 257 20.51 25.36 7.30
C THR A 257 21.98 25.20 6.92
N PHE A 258 22.41 25.94 5.90
CA PHE A 258 23.78 25.98 5.43
C PHE A 258 24.69 26.56 6.51
N LEU A 259 25.82 25.90 6.76
CA LEU A 259 26.80 26.33 7.73
C LEU A 259 28.03 26.93 7.06
N VAL A 260 28.65 26.15 6.17
CA VAL A 260 29.96 26.50 5.60
C VAL A 260 30.19 25.74 4.30
N ARG A 261 31.04 26.32 3.45
CA ARG A 261 31.59 25.70 2.25
C ARG A 261 33.08 25.44 2.48
N GLU A 262 33.47 24.19 2.55
CA GLU A 262 34.85 23.76 2.83
C GLU A 262 35.55 23.34 1.53
N GLN A 263 36.80 23.76 1.34
CA GLN A 263 37.58 23.35 0.18
C GLN A 263 38.09 21.91 0.35
N MET A 264 37.76 21.05 -0.61
CA MET A 264 38.19 19.66 -0.62
C MET A 264 39.65 19.55 -1.06
N LYS A 265 40.46 18.85 -0.26
CA LYS A 265 41.87 18.56 -0.59
C LYS A 265 42.01 17.52 -1.70
N GLU A 266 41.08 16.57 -1.76
CA GLU A 266 41.11 15.46 -2.72
C GLU A 266 39.81 15.37 -3.50
N ARG A 267 39.91 14.95 -4.77
CA ARG A 267 38.75 14.63 -5.59
C ARG A 267 38.25 13.24 -5.24
N TRP A 268 36.98 13.17 -4.84
CA TRP A 268 36.29 11.91 -4.65
C TRP A 268 36.27 11.10 -5.94
N LYS A 269 36.61 9.82 -5.84
CA LYS A 269 36.43 8.83 -6.91
C LYS A 269 35.33 7.88 -6.49
N ARG A 270 34.38 7.64 -7.39
CA ARG A 270 33.35 6.62 -7.20
C ARG A 270 34.03 5.27 -6.91
N PRO A 271 33.56 4.50 -5.92
CA PRO A 271 34.24 3.28 -5.53
C PRO A 271 34.12 2.22 -6.63
N VAL A 272 35.08 1.30 -6.68
CA VAL A 272 35.15 0.22 -7.69
C VAL A 272 34.10 -0.88 -7.43
N ILE A 273 33.52 -0.90 -6.23
CA ILE A 273 32.44 -1.84 -5.89
C ILE A 273 31.16 -1.53 -6.69
N SER A 274 30.38 -2.59 -6.96
CA SER A 274 29.06 -2.44 -7.55
C SER A 274 28.16 -1.65 -6.60
N LEU A 275 27.58 -0.55 -7.10
CA LEU A 275 26.56 0.21 -6.38
C LEU A 275 25.18 -0.20 -6.86
N VAL A 276 24.21 -0.21 -5.94
CA VAL A 276 22.79 -0.33 -6.29
C VAL A 276 22.34 0.99 -6.89
N SER A 277 21.56 0.90 -7.97
CA SER A 277 20.93 2.04 -8.62
C SER A 277 19.43 2.00 -8.35
N ASP A 278 18.89 3.08 -7.78
CA ASP A 278 17.49 3.14 -7.33
C ASP A 278 16.91 4.56 -7.49
N GLY A 279 15.60 4.71 -7.27
CA GLY A 279 14.91 6.00 -7.20
C GLY A 279 14.97 6.65 -5.81
N LEU A 280 14.52 7.89 -5.72
CA LEU A 280 14.43 8.63 -4.45
C LEU A 280 13.33 8.10 -3.51
N GLU A 281 12.35 7.37 -4.04
CA GLU A 281 11.22 6.82 -3.29
C GLU A 281 11.69 5.93 -2.12
N ILE A 282 11.14 6.17 -0.94
CA ILE A 282 11.33 5.35 0.25
C ILE A 282 10.21 4.31 0.26
N ARG A 283 10.58 3.07 -0.08
CA ARG A 283 9.65 1.93 -0.03
C ARG A 283 9.51 1.44 1.41
N GLN A 284 8.42 0.74 1.68
CA GLN A 284 8.20 0.12 2.99
C GLN A 284 9.39 -0.79 3.33
N ILE A 285 10.07 -0.46 4.42
CA ILE A 285 11.18 -1.27 4.93
C ILE A 285 10.57 -2.54 5.51
N GLU A 286 10.89 -3.69 4.92
CA GLU A 286 10.53 -4.97 5.53
C GLU A 286 11.32 -5.11 6.83
N GLU A 287 10.60 -5.26 7.94
CA GLU A 287 11.20 -5.54 9.24
C GLU A 287 12.04 -6.83 9.13
N LYS A 288 13.36 -6.73 9.39
CA LYS A 288 14.24 -7.90 9.49
C LYS A 288 13.86 -8.70 10.72
N LEU A 289 12.90 -9.59 10.57
CA LEU A 289 12.47 -10.48 11.63
C LEU A 289 13.52 -11.57 11.86
N GLU A 290 14.17 -11.56 13.02
CA GLU A 290 15.01 -12.68 13.42
C GLU A 290 14.17 -13.95 13.56
N MET A 291 14.59 -15.01 12.87
CA MET A 291 13.90 -16.29 12.89
C MET A 291 14.07 -16.97 14.24
N TYR A 292 12.99 -17.51 14.80
CA TYR A 292 13.07 -18.29 16.04
C TYR A 292 13.90 -19.55 15.83
N LYS A 293 14.98 -19.69 16.61
CA LYS A 293 15.87 -20.86 16.57
C LYS A 293 15.31 -22.06 17.37
N ASN A 294 14.51 -21.82 18.42
CA ASN A 294 13.97 -22.84 19.32
C ASN A 294 12.44 -22.90 19.29
N PHE A 295 11.90 -24.00 18.77
CA PHE A 295 10.44 -24.20 18.65
C PHE A 295 9.72 -24.40 19.99
N SER A 296 10.41 -24.89 21.03
CA SER A 296 9.80 -25.05 22.36
C SER A 296 9.42 -23.70 22.96
N LYS A 297 10.33 -22.73 22.87
CA LYS A 297 10.09 -21.35 23.32
C LYS A 297 8.98 -20.68 22.52
N VAL A 298 8.91 -20.95 21.21
CA VAL A 298 7.82 -20.45 20.36
C VAL A 298 6.47 -20.96 20.84
N LYS A 299 6.35 -22.25 21.19
CA LYS A 299 5.10 -22.79 21.69
C LYS A 299 4.65 -22.07 22.96
N GLU A 300 5.57 -21.87 23.90
CA GLU A 300 5.29 -21.15 25.15
C GLU A 300 4.82 -19.71 24.88
N ASP A 301 5.57 -18.94 24.09
CA ASP A 301 5.22 -17.57 23.71
C ASP A 301 3.86 -17.51 22.99
N MET A 302 3.61 -18.46 22.08
CA MET A 302 2.36 -18.58 21.34
C MET A 302 1.18 -18.87 22.29
N TYR A 303 1.31 -19.84 23.19
CA TYR A 303 0.25 -20.17 24.15
C TYR A 303 0.01 -19.05 25.14
N GLY A 304 1.05 -18.33 25.58
CA GLY A 304 0.89 -17.15 26.42
C GLY A 304 0.01 -16.09 25.74
N ASN A 305 0.26 -15.81 24.45
CA ASN A 305 -0.54 -14.84 23.70
C ASN A 305 -1.96 -15.36 23.41
N ILE A 306 -2.15 -16.65 23.11
CA ILE A 306 -3.49 -17.23 22.95
C ILE A 306 -4.26 -17.15 24.29
N THR A 307 -3.61 -17.45 25.41
CA THR A 307 -4.21 -17.35 26.74
C THR A 307 -4.63 -15.92 27.04
N CYS A 308 -3.81 -14.94 26.67
CA CYS A 308 -4.17 -13.52 26.74
C CYS A 308 -5.45 -13.22 25.94
N LEU A 309 -5.55 -13.67 24.68
CA LEU A 309 -6.72 -13.44 23.81
C LEU A 309 -8.01 -14.09 24.33
N LEU A 310 -7.87 -15.21 25.05
CA LEU A 310 -9.00 -15.89 25.68
C LEU A 310 -9.54 -15.10 26.87
N HIS A 311 -8.67 -14.55 27.72
CA HIS A 311 -9.05 -13.94 28.99
C HIS A 311 -9.26 -12.42 28.92
N HIS A 312 -8.64 -11.72 27.98
CA HIS A 312 -8.72 -10.26 27.87
C HIS A 312 -9.46 -9.87 26.60
N LYS A 313 -10.69 -9.35 26.78
CA LYS A 313 -11.53 -8.83 25.68
C LYS A 313 -11.45 -7.31 25.52
N ASP A 314 -10.65 -6.64 26.35
CA ASP A 314 -10.29 -5.23 26.13
C ASP A 314 -9.59 -5.07 24.78
N ALA A 315 -10.04 -4.14 23.94
CA ALA A 315 -9.58 -4.00 22.57
C ALA A 315 -8.07 -3.72 22.46
N THR A 316 -7.50 -2.97 23.42
CA THR A 316 -6.08 -2.59 23.40
C THR A 316 -5.21 -3.80 23.76
N ILE A 317 -5.56 -4.50 24.83
CA ILE A 317 -4.81 -5.68 25.29
C ILE A 317 -4.97 -6.82 24.27
N PHE A 318 -6.19 -7.05 23.78
CA PHE A 318 -6.49 -8.03 22.74
C PHE A 318 -5.65 -7.76 21.48
N GLY A 319 -5.65 -6.50 21.01
CA GLY A 319 -4.87 -6.08 19.85
C GLY A 319 -3.39 -6.36 20.03
N LYS A 320 -2.81 -6.02 21.18
CA LYS A 320 -1.39 -6.28 21.49
C LYS A 320 -1.05 -7.77 21.48
N CYS A 321 -1.86 -8.60 22.14
CA CYS A 321 -1.65 -10.04 22.20
C CYS A 321 -1.79 -10.71 20.82
N PHE A 322 -2.74 -10.24 20.01
CA PHE A 322 -2.93 -10.75 18.65
C PHE A 322 -1.76 -10.35 17.73
N GLN A 323 -1.29 -9.10 17.80
CA GLN A 323 -0.14 -8.66 17.02
C GLN A 323 1.14 -9.41 17.40
N ASN A 324 1.34 -9.67 18.69
CA ASN A 324 2.44 -10.53 19.15
C ASN A 324 2.34 -11.95 18.58
N LEU A 325 1.15 -12.55 18.60
CA LEU A 325 0.91 -13.86 17.99
C LEU A 325 1.26 -13.85 16.49
N VAL A 326 0.81 -12.84 15.74
CA VAL A 326 1.16 -12.67 14.32
C VAL A 326 2.67 -12.57 14.14
N ARG A 327 3.36 -11.76 14.95
CA ARG A 327 4.82 -11.58 14.88
C ARG A 327 5.56 -12.89 15.14
N ILE A 328 5.16 -13.64 16.17
CA ILE A 328 5.74 -14.95 16.51
C ILE A 328 5.61 -15.92 15.32
N LEU A 329 4.42 -15.99 14.72
CA LEU A 329 4.18 -16.89 13.59
C LEU A 329 4.93 -16.47 12.32
N LYS A 330 5.17 -15.18 12.09
CA LYS A 330 6.02 -14.70 10.98
C LYS A 330 7.49 -15.12 11.12
N GLN A 331 7.97 -15.27 12.35
CA GLN A 331 9.34 -15.66 12.68
C GLN A 331 9.58 -17.17 12.63
N LEU A 332 8.57 -17.98 12.27
CA LEU A 332 8.69 -19.43 12.17
C LEU A 332 9.21 -19.87 10.80
N SER A 333 10.08 -20.88 10.81
CA SER A 333 10.45 -21.59 9.58
C SER A 333 9.23 -22.27 8.94
N PRO A 334 9.22 -22.52 7.62
CA PRO A 334 8.11 -23.20 6.95
C PRO A 334 7.72 -24.53 7.61
N ASP A 335 8.68 -25.31 8.09
CA ASP A 335 8.43 -26.59 8.77
C ASP A 335 7.72 -26.40 10.11
N ASN A 336 8.17 -25.43 10.91
CA ASN A 336 7.56 -25.15 12.20
C ASN A 336 6.15 -24.54 12.03
N LEU A 337 5.96 -23.69 11.02
CA LEU A 337 4.65 -23.16 10.66
C LEU A 337 3.69 -24.28 10.22
N SER A 338 4.19 -25.28 9.48
CA SER A 338 3.43 -26.48 9.11
C SER A 338 3.01 -27.29 10.34
N LYS A 339 3.91 -27.47 11.32
CA LYS A 339 3.59 -28.14 12.60
C LYS A 339 2.48 -27.43 13.38
N VAL A 340 2.52 -26.09 13.43
CA VAL A 340 1.46 -25.29 14.05
C VAL A 340 0.13 -25.49 13.32
N ALA A 341 0.13 -25.43 11.99
CA ALA A 341 -1.07 -25.64 11.18
C ALA A 341 -1.65 -27.05 11.37
N GLU A 342 -0.81 -28.08 11.40
CA GLU A 342 -1.23 -29.46 11.66
C GLU A 342 -1.83 -29.62 13.06
N GLN A 343 -1.16 -29.06 14.07
CA GLN A 343 -1.63 -29.12 15.44
C GLN A 343 -2.99 -28.45 15.60
N HIS A 344 -3.18 -27.22 15.10
CA HIS A 344 -4.39 -26.44 15.33
C HIS A 344 -5.52 -26.68 14.33
N PHE A 345 -5.21 -26.97 13.06
CA PHE A 345 -6.25 -27.16 12.04
C PHE A 345 -6.64 -28.63 11.85
N ILE A 346 -5.80 -29.59 12.22
CA ILE A 346 -6.12 -31.03 12.15
C ILE A 346 -6.36 -31.60 13.54
N ASN A 347 -5.32 -31.61 14.38
CA ASN A 347 -5.27 -32.46 15.58
C ASN A 347 -6.02 -31.89 16.80
N TYR A 348 -6.15 -30.56 16.90
CA TYR A 348 -6.80 -29.93 18.04
C TYR A 348 -8.28 -30.31 18.10
N ASN A 349 -8.78 -30.60 19.30
CA ASN A 349 -10.19 -30.91 19.47
C ASN A 349 -11.03 -29.65 19.21
N LYS A 350 -11.81 -29.67 18.13
CA LYS A 350 -12.69 -28.57 17.71
C LYS A 350 -14.16 -28.79 18.10
N GLN A 351 -14.44 -29.83 18.89
CA GLN A 351 -15.79 -30.08 19.42
C GLN A 351 -16.12 -29.16 20.61
N THR A 352 -15.11 -28.60 21.28
CA THR A 352 -15.30 -27.63 22.37
C THR A 352 -15.23 -26.20 21.85
N GLU A 353 -15.99 -25.29 22.46
CA GLU A 353 -15.95 -23.85 22.12
C GLU A 353 -14.55 -23.26 22.28
N LEU A 354 -13.85 -23.63 23.35
CA LEU A 354 -12.44 -23.26 23.56
C LEU A 354 -11.55 -23.69 22.39
N GLY A 355 -11.74 -24.92 21.89
CA GLY A 355 -10.97 -25.44 20.78
C GLY A 355 -11.23 -24.75 19.45
N LYS A 356 -12.49 -24.35 19.21
CA LYS A 356 -12.86 -23.52 18.06
C LYS A 356 -12.24 -22.13 18.15
N GLU A 357 -12.30 -21.48 19.31
CA GLU A 357 -11.69 -20.16 19.52
C GLU A 357 -10.18 -20.17 19.29
N VAL A 358 -9.45 -21.09 19.93
CA VAL A 358 -7.99 -21.21 19.80
C VAL A 358 -7.58 -21.43 18.34
N SER A 359 -8.23 -22.39 17.67
CA SER A 359 -7.95 -22.67 16.24
C SER A 359 -8.30 -21.46 15.36
N GLY A 360 -9.33 -20.73 15.75
CA GLY A 360 -9.76 -19.49 15.12
C GLY A 360 -8.73 -18.35 15.20
N TYR A 361 -8.15 -18.10 16.37
CA TYR A 361 -7.11 -17.06 16.51
C TYR A 361 -5.86 -17.39 15.69
N ILE A 362 -5.47 -18.67 15.62
CA ILE A 362 -4.35 -19.12 14.77
C ILE A 362 -4.69 -18.91 13.29
N LEU A 363 -5.90 -19.26 12.86
CA LEU A 363 -6.37 -19.03 11.50
C LEU A 363 -6.38 -17.53 11.16
N ASP A 364 -6.84 -16.69 12.07
CA ASP A 364 -6.82 -15.24 11.87
C ASP A 364 -5.42 -14.69 11.71
N ALA A 365 -4.48 -15.17 12.54
CA ALA A 365 -3.09 -14.79 12.40
C ALA A 365 -2.51 -15.26 11.04
N PHE A 366 -2.82 -16.49 10.59
CA PHE A 366 -2.44 -16.98 9.26
C PHE A 366 -3.03 -16.13 8.12
N GLY A 367 -4.29 -15.70 8.26
CA GLY A 367 -4.99 -14.83 7.33
C GLY A 367 -4.37 -13.44 7.24
N VAL A 368 -4.01 -12.86 8.39
CA VAL A 368 -3.31 -11.58 8.48
C VAL A 368 -1.92 -11.65 7.87
N ILE A 369 -1.14 -12.70 8.17
CA ILE A 369 0.17 -12.95 7.54
C ILE A 369 0.01 -13.04 6.02
N GLY A 370 -0.95 -13.86 5.56
CA GLY A 370 -1.36 -13.93 4.16
C GLY A 370 -0.24 -14.30 3.17
N SER A 371 0.88 -14.87 3.63
CA SER A 371 1.97 -15.29 2.76
C SER A 371 1.56 -16.49 1.91
N LYS A 372 2.27 -16.74 0.80
CA LYS A 372 2.05 -17.93 -0.03
C LYS A 372 2.13 -19.23 0.80
N ALA A 373 3.01 -19.28 1.79
CA ALA A 373 3.16 -20.42 2.70
C ALA A 373 1.92 -20.62 3.59
N THR A 374 1.42 -19.58 4.26
CA THR A 374 0.22 -19.72 5.11
C THR A 374 -1.01 -20.06 4.28
N GLN A 375 -1.16 -19.47 3.09
CA GLN A 375 -2.26 -19.77 2.18
C GLN A 375 -2.22 -21.22 1.68
N ASN A 376 -1.03 -21.75 1.36
CA ASN A 376 -0.87 -23.16 0.99
C ASN A 376 -1.22 -24.09 2.15
N LEU A 377 -0.81 -23.76 3.38
CA LEU A 377 -1.16 -24.52 4.57
C LEU A 377 -2.67 -24.50 4.84
N MET A 378 -3.35 -23.36 4.68
CA MET A 378 -4.82 -23.29 4.75
C MET A 378 -5.47 -24.21 3.73
N ALA A 379 -4.99 -24.22 2.47
CA ALA A 379 -5.50 -25.11 1.43
C ALA A 379 -5.34 -26.60 1.82
N LEU A 380 -4.16 -26.98 2.30
CA LEU A 380 -3.83 -28.37 2.62
C LEU A 380 -4.50 -28.87 3.90
N LYS A 381 -4.53 -28.05 4.96
CA LYS A 381 -4.91 -28.47 6.31
C LYS A 381 -6.36 -28.13 6.67
N ILE A 382 -7.02 -27.21 5.96
CA ILE A 382 -8.44 -26.84 6.18
C ILE A 382 -9.35 -27.37 5.07
N ILE A 383 -8.98 -27.19 3.80
CA ILE A 383 -9.83 -27.60 2.67
C ILE A 383 -9.61 -29.08 2.32
N ARG A 384 -8.35 -29.48 2.10
CA ARG A 384 -8.01 -30.84 1.62
C ARG A 384 -7.84 -31.88 2.73
N THR A 385 -8.24 -31.55 3.96
CA THR A 385 -8.20 -32.49 5.08
C THR A 385 -9.34 -33.50 4.98
N ARG A 386 -9.17 -34.68 5.60
CA ARG A 386 -10.20 -35.74 5.63
C ARG A 386 -11.45 -35.32 6.40
N ASN A 387 -11.28 -34.53 7.46
CA ASN A 387 -12.36 -34.03 8.31
C ASN A 387 -12.36 -32.49 8.33
N PRO A 388 -12.93 -31.85 7.30
CA PRO A 388 -13.02 -30.40 7.23
C PRO A 388 -13.88 -29.83 8.36
N SER A 389 -13.52 -28.64 8.85
CA SER A 389 -14.27 -27.92 9.89
C SER A 389 -15.04 -26.76 9.27
N GLU A 390 -16.35 -26.75 9.48
CA GLU A 390 -17.25 -25.67 9.03
C GLU A 390 -16.77 -24.30 9.50
N ASP A 391 -16.50 -24.13 10.80
CA ASP A 391 -16.07 -22.86 11.38
C ASP A 391 -14.77 -22.33 10.75
N LEU A 392 -13.77 -23.20 10.56
CA LEU A 392 -12.51 -22.82 9.94
C LEU A 392 -12.68 -22.45 8.46
N ILE A 393 -13.54 -23.16 7.72
CA ILE A 393 -13.82 -22.82 6.32
C ILE A 393 -14.48 -21.44 6.21
N LYS A 394 -15.50 -21.18 7.03
CA LYS A 394 -16.22 -19.89 7.04
C LYS A 394 -15.30 -18.75 7.42
N ARG A 395 -14.43 -18.94 8.42
CA ARG A 395 -13.48 -17.92 8.88
C ARG A 395 -12.35 -17.68 7.87
N MET A 396 -11.84 -18.74 7.23
CA MET A 396 -10.83 -18.64 6.16
C MET A 396 -11.37 -17.84 4.95
N ALA A 397 -12.63 -18.06 4.57
CA ALA A 397 -13.28 -17.32 3.49
C ALA A 397 -13.26 -15.79 3.72
N ILE A 398 -13.44 -15.33 4.95
CA ILE A 398 -13.38 -13.91 5.32
C ILE A 398 -11.99 -13.34 5.01
N HIS A 399 -10.92 -14.03 5.40
CA HIS A 399 -9.54 -13.60 5.12
C HIS A 399 -9.21 -13.58 3.63
N ILE A 400 -9.70 -14.56 2.88
CA ILE A 400 -9.55 -14.58 1.42
C ILE A 400 -10.24 -13.36 0.81
N ILE A 401 -11.42 -12.97 1.28
CA ILE A 401 -12.16 -11.79 0.77
C ILE A 401 -11.48 -10.48 1.18
N ALA A 402 -11.00 -10.37 2.42
CA ALA A 402 -10.43 -9.13 2.96
C ALA A 402 -9.13 -8.66 2.28
N LYS A 403 -8.32 -9.56 1.73
CA LYS A 403 -7.07 -9.21 1.05
C LYS A 403 -7.32 -8.56 -0.32
N ALA A 404 -6.49 -7.60 -0.72
CA ALA A 404 -6.63 -6.96 -2.04
C ALA A 404 -6.31 -7.91 -3.21
N GLU A 405 -5.37 -8.84 -2.99
CA GLU A 405 -4.83 -9.75 -3.99
C GLU A 405 -5.59 -11.08 -4.06
N ALA A 406 -5.52 -11.74 -5.23
CA ALA A 406 -6.02 -13.10 -5.38
C ALA A 406 -5.18 -14.09 -4.53
N PRO A 407 -5.79 -15.16 -4.00
CA PRO A 407 -5.07 -16.17 -3.22
C PRO A 407 -4.08 -16.97 -4.07
N SER A 408 -3.18 -17.70 -3.41
CA SER A 408 -2.18 -18.56 -4.02
C SER A 408 -2.84 -19.61 -4.91
N GLU A 409 -2.14 -20.04 -5.96
CA GLU A 409 -2.68 -20.99 -6.93
C GLU A 409 -3.19 -22.29 -6.28
N LEU A 410 -2.51 -22.77 -5.22
CA LEU A 410 -2.95 -23.97 -4.51
C LEU A 410 -4.28 -23.75 -3.77
N LEU A 411 -4.43 -22.60 -3.11
CA LEU A 411 -5.65 -22.25 -2.40
C LEU A 411 -6.80 -22.00 -3.38
N LEU A 412 -6.56 -21.25 -4.47
CA LEU A 412 -7.54 -21.02 -5.53
C LEU A 412 -8.03 -22.33 -6.16
N ARG A 413 -7.12 -23.24 -6.56
CA ARG A 413 -7.50 -24.55 -7.10
C ARG A 413 -8.30 -25.38 -6.10
N SER A 414 -8.00 -25.26 -4.81
CA SER A 414 -8.72 -25.98 -3.76
C SER A 414 -10.14 -25.43 -3.60
N LEU A 415 -10.31 -24.11 -3.63
CA LEU A 415 -11.63 -23.45 -3.64
C LEU A 415 -12.47 -23.87 -4.85
N GLU A 416 -11.90 -23.83 -6.06
CA GLU A 416 -12.59 -24.31 -7.27
C GLU A 416 -12.94 -25.80 -7.18
N GLY A 417 -12.05 -26.60 -6.59
CA GLY A 417 -12.27 -28.02 -6.35
C GLY A 417 -13.50 -28.27 -5.49
N VAL A 418 -13.63 -27.57 -4.36
CA VAL A 418 -14.76 -27.76 -3.43
C VAL A 418 -16.04 -27.04 -3.83
N VAL A 419 -15.98 -26.05 -4.71
CA VAL A 419 -17.20 -25.38 -5.22
C VAL A 419 -17.84 -26.16 -6.35
N PHE A 420 -17.04 -26.79 -7.22
CA PHE A 420 -17.53 -27.31 -8.49
C PHE A 420 -17.38 -28.83 -8.69
N ARG A 421 -16.93 -29.59 -7.70
CA ARG A 421 -16.75 -31.06 -7.83
C ARG A 421 -17.39 -31.78 -6.65
N ALA A 422 -18.73 -31.82 -6.62
CA ALA A 422 -19.48 -32.42 -5.53
C ALA A 422 -19.16 -33.89 -5.34
N GLU A 423 -18.92 -34.59 -6.43
CA GLU A 423 -18.59 -36.00 -6.49
C GLU A 423 -17.24 -36.37 -5.84
N ARG A 424 -16.35 -35.39 -5.61
CA ARG A 424 -14.99 -35.63 -5.08
C ARG A 424 -14.75 -35.06 -3.69
N ASN A 425 -15.75 -34.44 -3.07
CA ASN A 425 -15.58 -33.70 -1.84
C ASN A 425 -16.66 -34.07 -0.81
N PRO A 426 -16.36 -33.97 0.50
CA PRO A 426 -17.33 -34.20 1.56
C PRO A 426 -18.60 -33.36 1.40
N GLU A 427 -19.76 -33.93 1.75
CA GLU A 427 -21.06 -33.25 1.68
C GLU A 427 -21.11 -31.93 2.44
N LEU A 428 -20.28 -31.77 3.48
CA LEU A 428 -20.16 -30.54 4.28
C LEU A 428 -19.99 -29.29 3.39
N PHE A 429 -19.23 -29.39 2.29
CA PHE A 429 -18.98 -28.27 1.38
C PHE A 429 -20.20 -27.83 0.57
N TYR A 430 -21.27 -28.63 0.57
CA TYR A 430 -22.50 -28.42 -0.20
C TYR A 430 -23.72 -28.23 0.69
N LYS A 431 -23.52 -28.09 2.01
CA LYS A 431 -24.59 -27.87 2.99
C LYS A 431 -24.60 -26.41 3.47
N GLY A 432 -25.80 -25.83 3.48
CA GLY A 432 -26.12 -24.55 4.12
C GLY A 432 -25.16 -23.40 3.80
N GLU A 433 -24.65 -22.78 4.86
CA GLU A 433 -23.87 -21.53 4.79
C GLU A 433 -22.44 -21.76 4.28
N VAL A 434 -21.86 -22.95 4.45
CA VAL A 434 -20.50 -23.28 3.96
C VAL A 434 -20.43 -23.14 2.45
N HIS A 435 -21.35 -23.79 1.74
CA HIS A 435 -21.41 -23.73 0.29
C HIS A 435 -21.58 -22.29 -0.20
N SER A 436 -22.53 -21.58 0.43
CA SER A 436 -22.83 -20.19 0.11
C SER A 436 -21.60 -19.29 0.24
N ARG A 437 -20.89 -19.36 1.36
CA ARG A 437 -19.67 -18.56 1.58
C ARG A 437 -18.57 -18.89 0.58
N LEU A 438 -18.37 -20.15 0.23
CA LEU A 438 -17.34 -20.55 -0.74
C LEU A 438 -17.63 -20.02 -2.15
N VAL A 439 -18.88 -20.13 -2.62
CA VAL A 439 -19.31 -19.62 -3.93
C VAL A 439 -19.17 -18.09 -3.98
N LEU A 440 -19.61 -17.37 -2.95
CA LEU A 440 -19.46 -15.90 -2.86
C LEU A 440 -17.99 -15.46 -2.79
N THR A 441 -17.16 -16.22 -2.06
CA THR A 441 -15.71 -16.00 -1.99
C THR A 441 -15.08 -16.15 -3.36
N LEU A 442 -15.44 -17.19 -4.11
CA LEU A 442 -14.92 -17.43 -5.45
C LEU A 442 -15.29 -16.30 -6.42
N GLY A 443 -16.52 -15.76 -6.33
CA GLY A 443 -16.92 -14.55 -7.05
C GLY A 443 -16.03 -13.35 -6.72
N SER A 444 -15.77 -13.11 -5.43
CA SER A 444 -14.86 -12.04 -4.98
C SER A 444 -13.42 -12.24 -5.47
N VAL A 445 -12.93 -13.49 -5.51
CA VAL A 445 -11.59 -13.81 -6.05
C VAL A 445 -11.50 -13.53 -7.54
N CYS A 446 -12.56 -13.80 -8.32
CA CYS A 446 -12.60 -13.48 -9.75
C CYS A 446 -12.45 -11.98 -10.02
N GLN A 447 -13.04 -11.13 -9.16
CA GLN A 447 -12.84 -9.68 -9.24
C GLN A 447 -11.37 -9.30 -9.04
N LYS A 448 -10.66 -9.96 -8.11
CA LYS A 448 -9.24 -9.72 -7.83
C LYS A 448 -8.35 -10.17 -8.99
N LEU A 449 -8.63 -11.35 -9.55
CA LEU A 449 -7.96 -11.86 -10.74
C LEU A 449 -8.10 -10.87 -11.92
N LYS A 450 -9.29 -10.31 -12.17
CA LYS A 450 -9.50 -9.26 -13.19
C LYS A 450 -8.63 -8.03 -12.93
N ARG A 451 -8.62 -7.51 -11.70
CA ARG A 451 -7.80 -6.34 -11.32
C ARG A 451 -6.29 -6.58 -11.49
N GLN A 452 -5.85 -7.82 -11.34
CA GLN A 452 -4.46 -8.24 -11.54
C GLN A 452 -4.15 -8.66 -12.99
N GLY A 453 -5.05 -8.39 -13.95
CA GLY A 453 -4.84 -8.72 -15.36
C GLY A 453 -5.06 -10.19 -15.74
N GLN A 454 -5.42 -11.06 -14.79
CA GLN A 454 -5.71 -12.48 -15.02
C GLN A 454 -7.15 -12.72 -15.48
N VAL A 455 -7.59 -11.97 -16.50
CA VAL A 455 -8.98 -11.94 -16.96
C VAL A 455 -9.43 -13.32 -17.46
N GLU A 456 -8.60 -14.04 -18.21
CA GLU A 456 -8.94 -15.38 -18.70
C GLU A 456 -9.19 -16.40 -17.59
N ARG A 457 -8.40 -16.34 -16.50
CA ARG A 457 -8.59 -17.25 -15.37
C ARG A 457 -9.91 -16.96 -14.67
N ALA A 458 -10.23 -15.68 -14.46
CA ALA A 458 -11.51 -15.25 -13.90
C ALA A 458 -12.67 -15.68 -14.81
N GLN A 459 -12.53 -15.51 -16.12
CA GLN A 459 -13.51 -15.92 -17.13
C GLN A 459 -13.83 -17.41 -17.05
N ARG A 460 -12.80 -18.27 -17.01
CA ARG A 460 -12.99 -19.73 -16.92
C ARG A 460 -13.77 -20.15 -15.68
N ILE A 461 -13.53 -19.49 -14.54
CA ILE A 461 -14.23 -19.77 -13.29
C ILE A 461 -15.69 -19.32 -13.39
N ILE A 462 -15.92 -18.11 -13.90
CA ILE A 462 -17.27 -17.55 -14.03
C ILE A 462 -18.12 -18.29 -15.05
N ASN A 463 -17.55 -18.77 -16.16
CA ASN A 463 -18.29 -19.62 -17.11
C ASN A 463 -18.91 -20.85 -16.44
N ARG A 464 -18.22 -21.45 -15.46
CA ARG A 464 -18.77 -22.60 -14.71
C ARG A 464 -19.95 -22.19 -13.81
N LEU A 465 -19.93 -20.97 -13.27
CA LEU A 465 -21.09 -20.41 -12.56
C LEU A 465 -22.23 -20.08 -13.54
N HIS A 466 -21.93 -19.66 -14.76
CA HIS A 466 -22.93 -19.50 -15.81
C HIS A 466 -23.59 -20.81 -16.21
N ASP A 467 -22.81 -21.90 -16.30
CA ASP A 467 -23.35 -23.23 -16.56
C ASP A 467 -24.31 -23.68 -15.45
N GLN A 468 -24.03 -23.32 -14.19
CA GLN A 468 -24.91 -23.59 -13.05
C GLN A 468 -26.19 -22.73 -13.05
N LEU A 469 -26.08 -21.46 -13.45
CA LEU A 469 -27.21 -20.52 -13.46
C LEU A 469 -28.13 -20.71 -14.68
N GLY A 470 -27.54 -20.88 -15.85
CA GLY A 470 -28.19 -20.84 -17.16
C GLY A 470 -28.68 -19.44 -17.56
N VAL A 471 -29.13 -19.29 -18.80
CA VAL A 471 -29.96 -18.14 -19.19
C VAL A 471 -31.40 -18.44 -18.78
N HIS A 472 -32.08 -17.48 -18.14
CA HIS A 472 -33.43 -17.70 -17.65
C HIS A 472 -34.43 -17.80 -18.81
N ASP A 473 -35.18 -18.91 -18.83
CA ASP A 473 -36.31 -19.15 -19.72
C ASP A 473 -37.58 -19.29 -18.87
N PRO A 474 -38.55 -18.38 -18.98
CA PRO A 474 -39.76 -18.37 -18.15
C PRO A 474 -40.60 -19.63 -18.28
N TRP A 475 -40.66 -20.21 -19.49
CA TRP A 475 -41.46 -21.40 -19.74
C TRP A 475 -40.80 -22.63 -19.12
N LYS A 476 -39.50 -22.84 -19.38
CA LYS A 476 -38.75 -23.96 -18.76
C LYS A 476 -38.71 -23.84 -17.24
N TYR A 477 -38.59 -22.63 -16.72
CA TYR A 477 -38.57 -22.37 -15.28
C TYR A 477 -39.93 -22.70 -14.63
N ARG A 478 -41.05 -22.28 -15.23
CA ARG A 478 -42.40 -22.63 -14.74
C ARG A 478 -42.64 -24.13 -14.78
N MET A 479 -42.31 -24.79 -15.89
CA MET A 479 -42.45 -26.23 -16.04
C MET A 479 -41.64 -26.98 -14.98
N LYS A 480 -40.36 -26.62 -14.81
CA LYS A 480 -39.49 -27.24 -13.80
C LYS A 480 -40.02 -27.04 -12.38
N ARG A 481 -40.53 -25.84 -12.04
CA ARG A 481 -41.14 -25.54 -10.73
C ARG A 481 -42.44 -26.28 -10.49
N SER A 482 -43.27 -26.50 -11.51
CA SER A 482 -44.54 -27.22 -11.37
C SER A 482 -44.37 -28.68 -10.91
N LEU A 483 -43.18 -29.26 -11.12
CA LEU A 483 -42.82 -30.60 -10.72
C LEU A 483 -42.11 -30.67 -9.35
N MET A 484 -41.89 -29.51 -8.70
CA MET A 484 -41.14 -29.40 -7.44
C MET A 484 -42.09 -29.18 -6.25
N THR A 485 -41.75 -29.79 -5.12
CA THR A 485 -42.36 -29.44 -3.82
C THR A 485 -41.99 -28.00 -3.43
N GLU A 486 -42.72 -27.41 -2.48
CA GLU A 486 -42.46 -26.04 -2.01
C GLU A 486 -41.03 -25.88 -1.43
N GLU A 487 -40.55 -26.89 -0.69
CA GLU A 487 -39.18 -26.95 -0.17
C GLU A 487 -38.15 -26.99 -1.31
N GLN A 488 -38.37 -27.83 -2.33
CA GLN A 488 -37.50 -27.92 -3.50
C GLN A 488 -37.48 -26.61 -4.31
N GLN A 489 -38.61 -25.93 -4.43
CA GLN A 489 -38.68 -24.61 -5.08
C GLN A 489 -37.85 -23.57 -4.30
N THR A 490 -37.92 -23.61 -2.97
CA THR A 490 -37.15 -22.70 -2.10
C THR A 490 -35.65 -22.93 -2.25
N LEU A 491 -35.19 -24.19 -2.18
CA LEU A 491 -33.78 -24.56 -2.39
C LEU A 491 -33.30 -24.18 -3.80
N TYR A 492 -34.16 -24.38 -4.81
CA TYR A 492 -33.87 -24.03 -6.19
C TYR A 492 -33.69 -22.52 -6.39
N ASP A 493 -34.52 -21.70 -5.74
CA ASP A 493 -34.42 -20.24 -5.79
C ASP A 493 -33.20 -19.74 -4.98
N GLN A 494 -32.91 -20.33 -3.81
CA GLN A 494 -31.72 -20.01 -3.01
C GLN A 494 -30.42 -20.26 -3.78
N GLY A 495 -30.30 -21.40 -4.47
CA GLY A 495 -29.14 -21.70 -5.30
C GLY A 495 -28.91 -20.66 -6.40
N ARG A 496 -30.00 -20.19 -7.04
CA ARG A 496 -29.91 -19.10 -8.03
C ARG A 496 -29.48 -17.77 -7.43
N VAL A 497 -30.07 -17.39 -6.30
CA VAL A 497 -29.70 -16.16 -5.58
C VAL A 497 -28.21 -16.16 -5.28
N LEU A 498 -27.69 -17.28 -4.76
CA LEU A 498 -26.28 -17.45 -4.45
C LEU A 498 -25.37 -17.24 -5.67
N VAL A 499 -25.69 -17.89 -6.80
CA VAL A 499 -24.88 -17.75 -8.01
C VAL A 499 -24.95 -16.33 -8.57
N LEU A 500 -26.13 -15.71 -8.60
CA LEU A 500 -26.30 -14.31 -9.04
C LEU A 500 -25.47 -13.34 -8.18
N GLU A 501 -25.47 -13.50 -6.86
CA GLU A 501 -24.64 -12.68 -5.97
C GLU A 501 -23.14 -12.91 -6.19
N ALA A 502 -22.70 -14.14 -6.46
CA ALA A 502 -21.31 -14.44 -6.79
C ALA A 502 -20.89 -13.79 -8.12
N LEU A 503 -21.76 -13.82 -9.15
CA LEU A 503 -21.55 -13.10 -10.41
C LEU A 503 -21.49 -11.58 -10.21
N GLY A 504 -22.34 -11.06 -9.32
CA GLY A 504 -22.31 -9.66 -8.90
C GLY A 504 -21.02 -9.28 -8.18
N ASN A 505 -20.50 -10.17 -7.33
CA ASN A 505 -19.21 -9.96 -6.67
C ASN A 505 -18.05 -9.94 -7.67
N ALA A 506 -18.08 -10.82 -8.67
CA ALA A 506 -17.07 -10.92 -9.71
C ALA A 506 -17.02 -9.70 -10.63
N GLY A 507 -18.18 -9.16 -11.01
CA GLY A 507 -18.28 -7.93 -11.83
C GLY A 507 -17.59 -8.06 -13.19
N LEU A 508 -17.79 -9.19 -13.88
CA LEU A 508 -17.24 -9.44 -15.21
C LEU A 508 -18.33 -9.15 -16.26
N ASP A 509 -18.05 -8.23 -17.18
CA ASP A 509 -19.01 -7.66 -18.14
C ASP A 509 -19.80 -8.73 -18.92
N HIS A 510 -19.17 -9.84 -19.30
CA HIS A 510 -19.81 -10.94 -20.02
C HIS A 510 -20.91 -11.68 -19.20
N SER A 511 -20.97 -11.50 -17.88
CA SER A 511 -22.05 -12.04 -17.03
C SER A 511 -23.35 -11.24 -17.14
N TYR A 512 -23.32 -10.06 -17.78
CA TYR A 512 -24.45 -9.14 -17.85
C TYR A 512 -25.73 -9.80 -18.41
N HIS A 513 -25.62 -10.50 -19.54
CA HIS A 513 -26.78 -11.14 -20.18
C HIS A 513 -27.42 -12.23 -19.31
N TYR A 514 -26.61 -13.02 -18.59
CA TYR A 514 -27.10 -14.03 -17.66
C TYR A 514 -27.88 -13.40 -16.49
N ILE A 515 -27.35 -12.30 -15.93
CA ILE A 515 -27.99 -11.58 -14.81
C ILE A 515 -29.30 -10.94 -15.27
N VAL A 516 -29.31 -10.20 -16.39
CA VAL A 516 -30.50 -9.49 -16.89
C VAL A 516 -31.64 -10.45 -17.24
N SER A 517 -31.34 -11.64 -17.77
CA SER A 517 -32.37 -12.64 -18.06
C SER A 517 -33.23 -12.98 -16.84
N HIS A 518 -32.63 -12.98 -15.64
CA HIS A 518 -33.31 -13.26 -14.37
C HIS A 518 -34.06 -12.06 -13.77
N ILE A 519 -33.91 -10.84 -14.31
CA ILE A 519 -34.66 -9.65 -13.84
C ILE A 519 -36.04 -9.58 -14.51
N ASN A 520 -36.05 -9.73 -15.83
CA ASN A 520 -37.22 -9.42 -16.64
C ASN A 520 -38.28 -10.52 -16.64
N SER A 521 -37.93 -11.72 -16.17
CA SER A 521 -38.67 -12.91 -16.63
C SER A 521 -38.82 -14.03 -15.58
N THR A 522 -38.37 -13.81 -14.33
CA THR A 522 -38.63 -14.69 -13.20
C THR A 522 -39.84 -14.22 -12.38
N ASN A 523 -40.63 -15.18 -11.89
CA ASN A 523 -41.74 -14.94 -10.96
C ASN A 523 -41.28 -14.98 -9.48
N SER A 524 -40.00 -15.32 -9.20
CA SER A 524 -39.46 -15.34 -7.84
C SER A 524 -38.94 -13.95 -7.44
N PRO A 525 -39.55 -13.28 -6.44
CA PRO A 525 -39.11 -11.94 -6.02
C PRO A 525 -37.67 -11.91 -5.51
N TRP A 526 -37.21 -13.00 -4.87
CA TRP A 526 -35.87 -13.14 -4.31
C TRP A 526 -34.80 -13.22 -5.40
N VAL A 527 -35.03 -14.05 -6.42
CA VAL A 527 -34.14 -14.19 -7.58
C VAL A 527 -34.06 -12.86 -8.34
N LYS A 528 -35.20 -12.21 -8.57
CA LYS A 528 -35.24 -10.89 -9.24
C LYS A 528 -34.44 -9.84 -8.47
N ARG A 529 -34.61 -9.78 -7.13
CA ARG A 529 -33.86 -8.84 -6.28
C ARG A 529 -32.36 -9.11 -6.31
N ALA A 530 -31.94 -10.37 -6.22
CA ALA A 530 -30.52 -10.75 -6.29
C ALA A 530 -29.89 -10.37 -7.64
N ALA A 531 -30.63 -10.57 -8.74
CA ALA A 531 -30.18 -10.17 -10.08
C ALA A 531 -30.03 -8.64 -10.19
N CYS A 532 -31.01 -7.85 -9.72
CA CYS A 532 -30.89 -6.39 -9.67
C CYS A 532 -29.69 -5.96 -8.82
N HIS A 533 -29.50 -6.58 -7.65
CA HIS A 533 -28.39 -6.29 -6.75
C HIS A 533 -27.03 -6.62 -7.39
N ALA A 534 -26.92 -7.71 -8.16
CA ALA A 534 -25.71 -8.10 -8.86
C ALA A 534 -25.26 -7.06 -9.90
N LEU A 535 -26.18 -6.29 -10.49
CA LEU A 535 -25.86 -5.25 -11.46
C LEU A 535 -25.18 -4.00 -10.86
N ARG A 536 -25.17 -3.82 -9.54
CA ARG A 536 -24.61 -2.62 -8.87
C ARG A 536 -23.15 -2.31 -9.21
N LYS A 537 -22.36 -3.32 -9.61
CA LYS A 537 -20.93 -3.17 -9.95
C LYS A 537 -20.67 -3.05 -11.46
N TYR A 538 -21.71 -3.07 -12.30
CA TYR A 538 -21.59 -2.94 -13.75
C TYR A 538 -21.74 -1.46 -14.12
N GLU A 539 -20.62 -0.75 -14.24
CA GLU A 539 -20.63 0.62 -14.73
C GLU A 539 -21.06 0.66 -16.20
N GLN A 540 -22.06 1.48 -16.50
CA GLN A 540 -22.69 1.65 -17.80
C GLN A 540 -21.70 2.20 -18.86
N LYS A 541 -20.86 1.35 -19.47
CA LYS A 541 -20.35 1.60 -20.83
C LYS A 541 -21.33 1.16 -21.92
N GLN A 542 -22.23 0.21 -21.63
CA GLN A 542 -23.19 -0.31 -22.60
C GLN A 542 -24.59 0.32 -22.53
N ALA A 543 -24.97 1.04 -21.47
CA ALA A 543 -26.25 1.78 -21.45
C ALA A 543 -26.16 3.16 -22.15
N ARG A 544 -25.01 3.48 -22.76
CA ARG A 544 -24.77 4.69 -23.58
C ARG A 544 -24.65 4.38 -25.07
N LYS A 545 -25.02 3.18 -25.52
CA LYS A 545 -25.16 2.85 -26.94
C LYS A 545 -26.62 2.62 -27.28
#